data_AF-G0UQK8-F1
#
_entry.id   AF-G0UQK8-F1
#
_cell.length_a   1.000
_cell.length_b   1.000
_cell.length_c   1.000
_cell.angle_alpha   90.00
_cell.angle_beta   90.00
_cell.angle_gamma   90.00
#
_symmetry.space_group_name_H-M   'P 1'
#
loop_
_entity.id
_entity.type
_entity.pdbx_description
1 polymer ?
#
loop_
_entity_poly.entity_id
_entity_poly.type
_entity_poly.pdbx_seq_one_letter_code
_entity_poly.pdbx_strand_id
1 'polypeptide(L)'
;MDGGKDRNTAELEAAGARVYEGLNKMQKEELDTYLAKELGPGSEWYDDIKSRISDITRRRSEYGESLDVHDVTSEVLSYCRLVIPMEVRVGLFRRILGAVLNKEN
;
A
#
# COMPACT_ATOMS: atom_id res chain seq x y z
N MET A 1 -16.29 20.07 13.85
CA MET A 1 -17.22 19.44 12.89
C MET A 1 -16.42 19.08 11.64
N ASP A 2 -15.88 17.87 11.57
CA ASP A 2 -15.15 17.34 10.42
C ASP A 2 -15.48 15.84 10.27
N GLY A 3 -16.77 15.55 10.06
CA GLY A 3 -17.28 14.16 9.97
C GLY A 3 -17.61 13.70 8.55
N GLY A 4 -17.32 14.54 7.55
CA GLY A 4 -17.65 14.30 6.14
C GLY A 4 -16.49 13.73 5.32
N LYS A 5 -15.25 14.11 5.64
CA LYS A 5 -14.05 13.67 4.93
C LYS A 5 -13.69 12.20 5.23
N ASP A 6 -13.90 11.79 6.47
CA ASP A 6 -13.58 10.44 6.94
C ASP A 6 -14.56 9.38 6.39
N ARG A 7 -15.85 9.73 6.24
CA ARG A 7 -16.85 8.82 5.64
C ARG A 7 -16.56 8.55 4.16
N ASN A 8 -16.22 9.59 3.40
CA ASN A 8 -15.92 9.46 1.98
C ASN A 8 -14.68 8.57 1.74
N THR A 9 -13.65 8.71 2.58
CA THR A 9 -12.45 7.86 2.50
C THR A 9 -12.76 6.40 2.78
N ALA A 10 -13.52 6.10 3.84
CA ALA A 10 -13.91 4.73 4.18
C ALA A 10 -14.81 4.07 3.11
N GLU A 11 -15.70 4.84 2.49
CA GLU A 11 -16.54 4.36 1.39
C GLU A 11 -15.73 4.03 0.13
N LEU A 12 -14.73 4.86 -0.19
CA LEU A 12 -13.80 4.62 -1.30
C LEU A 12 -12.90 3.42 -1.04
N GLU A 13 -12.39 3.25 0.18
CA GLU A 13 -11.63 2.08 0.59
C GLU A 13 -12.46 0.80 0.46
N ALA A 14 -13.71 0.83 0.94
CA ALA A 14 -14.63 -0.29 0.82
C ALA A 14 -14.97 -0.61 -0.66
N ALA A 15 -15.08 0.40 -1.51
CA ALA A 15 -15.29 0.21 -2.95
C ALA A 15 -14.06 -0.44 -3.61
N GLY A 16 -12.86 0.04 -3.31
CA GLY A 16 -11.61 -0.56 -3.79
C GLY A 16 -11.46 -2.02 -3.37
N ALA A 17 -11.77 -2.32 -2.10
CA ALA A 17 -11.76 -3.69 -1.58
C ALA A 17 -12.73 -4.61 -2.34
N ARG A 18 -13.96 -4.16 -2.61
CA ARG A 18 -14.92 -4.94 -3.40
C ARG A 18 -14.44 -5.21 -4.83
N VAL A 19 -13.80 -4.23 -5.46
CA VAL A 19 -13.22 -4.40 -6.81
C VAL A 19 -12.12 -5.45 -6.77
N TYR A 20 -11.17 -5.34 -5.83
CA TYR A 20 -10.09 -6.30 -5.67
C TYR A 20 -10.61 -7.72 -5.38
N GLU A 21 -11.59 -7.87 -4.50
CA GLU A 21 -12.19 -9.17 -4.20
C GLU A 21 -12.95 -9.78 -5.38
N GLY A 22 -13.44 -8.94 -6.30
CA GLY A 22 -14.03 -9.38 -7.55
C GLY A 22 -13.02 -9.94 -8.56
N LEU A 23 -11.72 -9.74 -8.37
CA LEU A 23 -10.69 -10.24 -9.29
C LEU A 23 -10.44 -11.74 -9.08
N ASN A 24 -10.19 -12.45 -10.17
CA ASN A 24 -9.78 -13.85 -10.09
C ASN A 24 -8.32 -13.99 -9.62
N LYS A 25 -7.89 -15.21 -9.32
CA LYS A 25 -6.54 -15.49 -8.82
C LYS A 25 -5.43 -14.98 -9.73
N MET A 26 -5.52 -15.22 -11.04
CA MET A 26 -4.53 -14.79 -12.02
C MET A 26 -4.41 -13.26 -12.06
N GLN A 27 -5.54 -12.55 -12.02
CA GLN A 27 -5.57 -11.09 -11.97
C GLN A 27 -4.94 -10.54 -10.68
N LYS A 28 -5.20 -11.18 -9.52
CA LYS A 28 -4.55 -10.79 -8.25
C LYS A 28 -3.03 -11.02 -8.31
N GLU A 29 -2.58 -12.15 -8.87
CA GLU A 29 -1.16 -12.45 -9.06
C GLU A 29 -0.45 -11.47 -10.01
N GLU A 30 -1.12 -10.99 -11.05
CA GLU A 30 -0.60 -9.95 -11.95
C GLU A 30 -0.40 -8.62 -11.23
N LEU A 31 -1.33 -8.23 -10.35
CA LEU A 31 -1.20 -7.02 -9.53
C LEU A 31 -0.05 -7.16 -8.53
N ASP A 32 0.07 -8.30 -7.87
CA ASP A 32 1.16 -8.57 -6.92
C ASP A 32 2.52 -8.55 -7.63
N THR A 33 2.61 -9.16 -8.81
CA THR A 33 3.82 -9.14 -9.64
C THR A 33 4.20 -7.72 -10.05
N TYR A 34 3.21 -6.90 -10.42
CA TYR A 34 3.43 -5.51 -10.74
C TYR A 34 3.96 -4.72 -9.53
N LEU A 35 3.31 -4.84 -8.37
CA LEU A 35 3.75 -4.14 -7.16
C LEU A 35 5.13 -4.61 -6.69
N ALA A 36 5.41 -5.92 -6.74
CA ALA A 36 6.73 -6.46 -6.39
C ALA A 36 7.83 -5.94 -7.32
N LYS A 37 7.53 -5.73 -8.60
CA LYS A 37 8.49 -5.16 -9.56
C LYS A 37 8.76 -3.68 -9.27
N GLU A 38 7.72 -2.90 -9.03
CA GLU A 38 7.85 -1.43 -8.91
C GLU A 38 8.23 -0.96 -7.50
N LEU A 39 7.86 -1.72 -6.46
CA LEU A 39 8.03 -1.37 -5.04
C LEU A 39 8.86 -2.41 -4.28
N GLY A 40 9.39 -3.43 -4.94
CA GLY A 40 10.21 -4.46 -4.31
C GLY A 40 11.67 -4.03 -4.08
N PRO A 41 12.51 -4.96 -3.62
CA PRO A 41 13.93 -4.71 -3.37
C PRO A 41 14.64 -4.09 -4.58
N GLY A 42 15.40 -3.02 -4.33
CA GLY A 42 16.11 -2.25 -5.37
C GLY A 42 15.30 -1.11 -6.00
N SER A 43 14.04 -0.93 -5.60
CA SER A 43 13.29 0.30 -5.90
C SER A 43 13.61 1.40 -4.89
N GLU A 44 13.53 2.67 -5.31
CA GLU A 44 13.72 3.83 -4.42
C GLU A 44 12.72 3.83 -3.26
N TRP A 45 11.47 3.42 -3.52
CA TRP A 45 10.45 3.29 -2.49
C TRP A 45 10.87 2.27 -1.43
N TYR A 46 11.36 1.10 -1.83
CA TYR A 46 11.78 0.07 -0.89
C TYR A 46 12.94 0.54 -0.01
N ASP A 47 13.93 1.20 -0.61
CA ASP A 47 15.09 1.69 0.13
C ASP A 47 14.72 2.82 1.11
N ASP A 48 13.78 3.69 0.73
CA ASP A 48 13.24 4.73 1.63
C ASP A 48 12.48 4.12 2.82
N ILE A 49 11.58 3.16 2.57
CA ILE A 49 10.85 2.46 3.65
C ILE A 49 11.83 1.72 4.57
N LYS A 50 12.84 1.06 4.00
CA LYS A 50 13.87 0.37 4.78
C LYS A 50 14.63 1.35 5.69
N SER A 51 15.06 2.49 5.15
CA SER A 51 15.71 3.55 5.92
C SER A 51 14.81 4.04 7.05
N ARG A 52 13.53 4.28 6.75
CA ARG A 52 12.54 4.73 7.73
C ARG A 52 12.31 3.73 8.86
N ILE A 53 12.25 2.43 8.55
CA ILE A 53 12.15 1.37 9.55
C ILE A 53 13.38 1.35 10.45
N SER A 54 14.58 1.50 9.88
CA SER A 54 15.83 1.60 10.66
C SER A 54 15.82 2.79 11.61
N ASP A 55 15.35 3.96 11.16
CA ASP A 55 15.23 5.16 11.99
C ASP A 55 14.22 4.97 13.13
N ILE A 56 13.04 4.41 12.85
CA ILE A 56 12.02 4.11 13.87
C ILE A 56 12.57 3.14 14.91
N THR A 57 13.22 2.06 14.44
CA THR A 57 13.79 1.03 15.32
C THR A 57 14.88 1.61 16.22
N ARG A 58 15.79 2.42 15.65
CA ARG A 58 16.83 3.12 16.41
C ARG A 58 16.24 4.04 17.46
N ARG A 59 15.31 4.94 17.06
CA ARG A 59 14.61 5.86 17.96
C ARG A 59 13.97 5.09 19.12
N ARG A 60 13.19 4.05 18.82
CA ARG A 60 12.51 3.24 19.84
C ARG A 60 13.48 2.58 20.81
N SER A 61 14.60 2.05 20.29
CA SER A 61 15.65 1.48 21.12
C SER A 61 16.29 2.51 22.06
N GLU A 62 16.48 3.76 21.60
CA GLU A 62 17.08 4.83 22.41
C GLU A 62 16.14 5.30 23.53
N TYR A 63 14.83 5.31 23.29
CA TYR A 63 13.82 5.75 24.27
C TYR A 63 13.19 4.60 25.08
N GLY A 64 13.64 3.36 24.89
CA GLY A 64 13.11 2.19 25.61
C GLY A 64 11.67 1.84 25.22
N GLU A 65 11.25 2.19 24.00
CA GLU A 65 9.95 1.82 23.44
C GLU A 65 9.96 0.38 22.90
N SER A 66 8.76 -0.18 22.70
CA SER A 66 8.59 -1.52 22.14
C SER A 66 9.23 -1.65 20.75
N LEU A 67 10.01 -2.71 20.55
CA LEU A 67 10.53 -3.14 19.25
C LEU A 67 9.69 -4.27 18.64
N ASP A 68 8.48 -4.49 19.15
CA ASP A 68 7.55 -5.43 18.54
C ASP A 68 7.29 -5.05 17.08
N VAL A 69 7.30 -6.05 16.21
CA VAL A 69 7.17 -5.86 14.78
C VAL A 69 5.85 -5.18 14.41
N HIS A 70 4.76 -5.46 15.12
CA HIS A 70 3.47 -4.83 14.88
C HIS A 70 3.48 -3.34 15.22
N ASP A 71 4.14 -2.97 16.31
CA ASP A 71 4.21 -1.57 16.71
C ASP A 71 5.07 -0.76 15.73
N VAL A 72 6.21 -1.31 15.30
CA VAL A 72 7.09 -0.67 14.29
C VAL A 72 6.37 -0.58 12.94
N THR A 73 5.70 -1.66 12.53
CA THR A 73 4.97 -1.70 11.26
C THR A 73 3.81 -0.71 11.25
N SER A 74 3.08 -0.59 12.35
CA SER A 74 1.95 0.35 12.46
C SER A 74 2.40 1.80 12.33
N GLU A 75 3.57 2.14 12.87
CA GLU A 75 4.17 3.48 12.75
C GLU A 75 4.59 3.79 11.30
N VAL A 76 5.19 2.83 10.59
CA VAL A 76 5.65 3.06 9.21
C VAL A 76 4.54 2.97 8.17
N LEU A 77 3.45 2.23 8.43
CA LEU A 77 2.42 1.92 7.42
C LEU A 77 1.78 3.18 6.80
N SER A 78 1.51 4.19 7.62
CA SER A 78 0.94 5.46 7.14
C SER A 78 1.88 6.18 6.17
N TYR A 79 3.18 6.14 6.47
CA TYR A 79 4.22 6.69 5.60
C TYR A 79 4.32 5.87 4.30
N CYS A 80 4.35 4.53 4.40
CA CYS A 80 4.40 3.63 3.24
C CYS A 80 3.36 3.97 2.18
N ARG A 81 2.10 4.19 2.60
CA ARG A 81 0.98 4.50 1.71
C ARG A 81 1.11 5.88 1.06
N LEU A 82 1.62 6.86 1.79
CA LEU A 82 1.77 8.24 1.33
C LEU A 82 2.79 8.34 0.20
N VAL A 83 3.92 7.64 0.35
CA VAL A 83 5.09 7.78 -0.53
C VAL A 83 5.10 6.83 -1.72
N ILE A 84 4.03 6.04 -1.93
CA ILE A 84 3.89 5.26 -3.16
C ILE A 84 3.95 6.22 -4.37
N PRO A 85 4.87 6.00 -5.33
CA PRO A 85 5.00 6.87 -6.49
C PRO A 85 3.70 6.97 -7.29
N MET A 86 3.44 8.14 -7.85
CA MET A 86 2.19 8.41 -8.59
C MET A 86 2.06 7.48 -9.79
N GLU A 87 3.17 7.23 -10.48
CA GLU A 87 3.28 6.37 -11.66
C GLU A 87 2.87 4.94 -11.32
N VAL A 88 3.25 4.46 -10.13
CA VAL A 88 2.87 3.13 -9.63
C VAL A 88 1.39 3.07 -9.34
N ARG A 89 0.82 4.09 -8.69
CA ARG A 89 -0.64 4.17 -8.44
C ARG A 89 -1.44 4.18 -9.73
N VAL A 90 -1.03 4.98 -10.72
CA VAL A 90 -1.67 5.06 -12.03
C VAL A 90 -1.55 3.74 -12.79
N GLY A 91 -0.36 3.10 -12.76
CA GLY A 91 -0.13 1.82 -13.41
C GLY A 91 -0.92 0.67 -12.78
N LEU A 92 -1.12 0.70 -11.46
CA LEU A 92 -2.00 -0.22 -10.74
C LEU A 92 -3.46 -0.01 -11.14
N PHE A 93 -3.92 1.24 -11.17
CA PHE A 93 -5.30 1.58 -11.55
C PHE A 93 -5.63 1.11 -12.97
N ARG A 94 -4.72 1.32 -13.94
CA ARG A 94 -4.90 0.84 -15.32
C ARG A 94 -5.05 -0.67 -15.41
N ARG A 95 -4.29 -1.44 -14.63
CA ARG A 95 -4.36 -2.91 -14.58
C ARG A 95 -5.67 -3.37 -13.98
N ILE A 96 -6.10 -2.76 -12.88
CA ILE A 96 -7.40 -3.04 -12.26
C ILE A 96 -8.53 -2.75 -13.25
N LEU A 97 -8.52 -1.60 -13.93
CA LEU A 97 -9.52 -1.28 -14.96
C LEU A 97 -9.53 -2.31 -16.08
N GLY A 98 -8.36 -2.70 -16.60
CA GLY A 98 -8.27 -3.75 -17.62
C GLY A 98 -8.86 -5.07 -17.13
N ALA A 99 -8.57 -5.47 -15.89
CA ALA A 99 -9.08 -6.71 -15.30
C ALA A 99 -10.60 -6.68 -15.08
N VAL A 100 -11.17 -5.53 -14.72
CA VAL A 100 -12.61 -5.35 -14.53
C VAL A 100 -13.35 -5.31 -15.87
N LEU A 101 -12.85 -4.57 -16.85
CA LEU A 101 -13.50 -4.42 -18.16
C LEU A 101 -13.42 -5.71 -19.01
N ASN A 102 -12.35 -6.49 -18.87
CA ASN A 102 -12.22 -7.78 -19.57
C ASN A 102 -13.10 -8.89 -18.96
N LYS A 103 -13.86 -8.61 -17.90
CA LYS A 103 -14.78 -9.56 -17.26
C LYS A 103 -16.14 -9.63 -17.96
N GLU A 104 -16.41 -8.71 -18.90
CA GLU A 104 -17.69 -8.56 -19.62
C GLU A 104 -17.71 -9.19 -21.03
N ASN A 105 -16.66 -9.91 -21.42
CA ASN A 105 -16.60 -10.76 -22.63
C ASN A 105 -16.37 -12.23 -22.26
#